data_AF-A0A9D1IZF2-F1
#
_entry.id   AF-A0A9D1IZF2-F1
#
_cell.length_a   1.000
_cell.length_b   1.000
_cell.length_c   1.000
_cell.angle_alpha   90.00
_cell.angle_beta   90.00
_cell.angle_gamma   90.00
#
_symmetry.space_group_name_H-M   'P 1'
#
loop_
_entity.id
_entity.type
_entity.pdbx_description
1 polymer ?
#
loop_
_entity_poly.entity_id
_entity_poly.type
_entity_poly.pdbx_seq_one_letter_code
_entity_poly.pdbx_strand_id
1 'polypeptide(L)'
;LASAVPEDEKPTALPAAATFKGAHGIEGIRMNDPVMLSVDAKNVADDGSGVKSSVIIDKEQVIAWDPEYIFLDSGGVALVRQDYAERPDYYALLKAYNEGHIYQYPSSTAYYDNMEISLANCYFVGSVLYPEAFAGIDVEAKANEIFKFFLGAEDYLSVLESIDSGYCEVVLG
;
A
#
# COMPACT_ATOMS: atom_id res chain seq x y z
N LEU A 1 -7.30 7.17 15.02
CA LEU A 1 -6.10 6.47 15.54
C LEU A 1 -4.86 7.22 15.08
N ALA A 2 -4.61 7.27 13.78
CA ALA A 2 -3.49 8.01 13.20
C ALA A 2 -3.51 9.53 13.43
N SER A 3 -4.70 10.16 13.50
CA SER A 3 -4.84 11.61 13.73
C SER A 3 -4.33 12.11 15.09
N ALA A 4 -3.90 11.21 15.98
CA ALA A 4 -3.27 11.55 17.26
C ALA A 4 -1.73 11.64 17.14
N VAL A 5 -1.15 11.23 16.01
CA VAL A 5 0.29 11.28 15.74
C VAL A 5 0.67 12.68 15.24
N PRO A 6 1.68 13.34 15.83
CA PRO A 6 2.18 14.64 15.37
C PRO A 6 2.62 14.62 13.90
N GLU A 7 2.40 15.71 13.17
CA GLU A 7 2.66 15.80 11.72
C GLU A 7 4.14 15.57 11.34
N ASP A 8 5.06 15.99 12.21
CA ASP A 8 6.50 15.82 12.04
C ASP A 8 7.00 14.41 12.37
N GLU A 9 6.18 13.61 13.05
CA GLU A 9 6.45 12.20 13.35
C GLU A 9 5.80 11.24 12.35
N LYS A 10 4.98 11.74 11.42
CA LYS A 10 4.34 10.91 10.40
C LYS A 10 5.37 10.46 9.35
N PRO A 11 5.57 9.15 9.17
CA PRO A 11 6.48 8.64 8.16
C PRO A 11 5.97 8.96 6.75
N THR A 12 6.89 9.17 5.81
CA THR A 12 6.52 9.32 4.40
C THR A 12 6.15 7.96 3.78
N ALA A 13 5.09 7.95 2.97
CA ALA A 13 4.59 6.75 2.31
C ALA A 13 4.39 7.00 0.81
N LEU A 14 4.42 5.93 0.03
CA LEU A 14 4.09 5.95 -1.40
C LEU A 14 3.20 4.75 -1.77
N PRO A 15 1.92 4.96 -2.14
CA PRO A 15 1.11 3.93 -2.78
C PRO A 15 1.54 3.77 -4.25
N ALA A 16 2.12 2.61 -4.57
CA ALA A 16 2.71 2.28 -5.86
C ALA A 16 2.15 0.95 -6.41
N ALA A 17 2.68 0.49 -7.55
CA ALA A 17 2.20 -0.70 -8.26
C ALA A 17 0.70 -0.64 -8.62
N ALA A 18 0.16 0.57 -8.74
CA ALA A 18 -1.27 0.80 -8.81
C ALA A 18 -1.90 0.13 -10.03
N THR A 19 -3.04 -0.53 -9.82
CA THR A 19 -3.85 -1.07 -10.92
C THR A 19 -4.80 0.00 -11.47
N PHE A 20 -4.58 0.45 -12.71
CA PHE A 20 -5.46 1.36 -13.44
C PHE A 20 -5.27 1.21 -14.96
N LYS A 21 -6.32 0.83 -15.70
CA LYS A 21 -6.22 0.46 -17.13
C LYS A 21 -5.16 -0.65 -17.39
N GLY A 22 -4.98 -1.54 -16.43
CA GLY A 22 -3.92 -2.55 -16.38
C GLY A 22 -3.12 -2.45 -15.08
N ALA A 23 -2.32 -3.47 -14.80
CA ALA A 23 -1.32 -3.42 -13.73
C ALA A 23 -0.11 -2.61 -14.19
N HIS A 24 0.48 -1.86 -13.27
CA HIS A 24 1.72 -1.08 -13.49
C HIS A 24 2.77 -1.46 -12.45
N GLY A 25 4.04 -1.23 -12.75
CA GLY A 25 5.14 -1.45 -11.81
C GLY A 25 5.22 -0.35 -10.76
N ILE A 26 6.40 -0.18 -10.16
CA ILE A 26 6.63 0.80 -9.08
C ILE A 26 6.33 2.24 -9.54
N GLU A 27 6.40 2.52 -10.85
CA GLU A 27 6.05 3.79 -11.46
C GLU A 27 4.55 4.12 -11.48
N GLY A 28 3.69 3.12 -11.25
CA GLY A 28 2.24 3.30 -11.18
C GLY A 28 1.83 3.82 -9.81
N ILE A 29 1.60 5.12 -9.70
CA ILE A 29 1.40 5.82 -8.43
C ILE A 29 -0.06 6.25 -8.26
N ARG A 30 -0.57 6.16 -7.03
CA ARG A 30 -1.84 6.81 -6.65
C ARG A 30 -1.59 8.12 -5.93
N MET A 31 -2.21 9.19 -6.41
CA MET A 31 -2.24 10.50 -5.76
C MET A 31 -3.58 10.69 -5.06
N ASN A 32 -3.54 11.31 -3.89
CA ASN A 32 -4.65 11.48 -2.98
C ASN A 32 -5.38 10.14 -2.74
N ASP A 33 -4.59 9.07 -2.53
CA ASP A 33 -5.11 7.71 -2.39
C ASP A 33 -6.07 7.61 -1.19
N PRO A 34 -7.29 7.06 -1.36
CA PRO A 34 -8.27 7.01 -0.28
C PRO A 34 -7.80 6.24 0.96
N VAL A 35 -6.98 5.19 0.81
CA VAL A 35 -6.46 4.42 1.94
C VAL A 35 -5.48 5.29 2.72
N MET A 36 -4.52 5.91 2.02
CA MET A 36 -3.53 6.81 2.63
C MET A 36 -4.20 7.99 3.35
N LEU A 37 -5.17 8.65 2.71
CA LEU A 37 -5.93 9.75 3.32
C LEU A 37 -6.73 9.30 4.55
N SER A 38 -7.31 8.11 4.52
CA SER A 38 -8.13 7.59 5.64
C SER A 38 -7.31 7.30 6.90
N VAL A 39 -6.02 7.03 6.72
CA VAL A 39 -5.08 6.82 7.83
C VAL A 39 -4.18 8.03 8.06
N ASP A 40 -4.47 9.17 7.44
CA ASP A 40 -3.69 10.40 7.63
C ASP A 40 -2.18 10.20 7.33
N ALA A 41 -1.87 9.36 6.34
CA ALA A 41 -0.51 9.08 5.88
C ALA A 41 0.04 10.21 5.01
N LYS A 42 1.34 10.46 5.11
CA LYS A 42 2.03 11.46 4.31
C LYS A 42 2.45 10.87 2.95
N ASN A 43 1.54 10.89 1.99
CA ASN A 43 1.83 10.46 0.63
C ASN A 43 2.73 11.47 -0.10
N VAL A 44 3.95 11.07 -0.43
CA VAL A 44 4.94 11.94 -1.11
C VAL A 44 4.53 12.36 -2.53
N ALA A 45 3.59 11.62 -3.14
CA ALA A 45 3.06 11.92 -4.46
C ALA A 45 1.90 12.92 -4.45
N ASP A 46 1.36 13.29 -3.28
CA ASP A 46 0.24 14.23 -3.22
C ASP A 46 0.69 15.65 -3.61
N ASP A 47 -0.03 16.26 -4.54
CA ASP A 47 0.29 17.58 -5.11
C ASP A 47 -0.48 18.74 -4.44
N GLY A 48 -1.24 18.44 -3.38
CA GLY A 48 -2.08 19.41 -2.68
C GLY A 48 -3.36 19.82 -3.44
N SER A 49 -3.63 19.25 -4.62
CA SER A 49 -4.86 19.54 -5.38
C SER A 49 -6.10 18.90 -4.75
N GLY A 50 -5.92 17.85 -3.95
CA GLY A 50 -7.00 17.00 -3.44
C GLY A 50 -7.66 16.13 -4.52
N VAL A 51 -7.17 16.15 -5.76
CA VAL A 51 -7.72 15.37 -6.86
C VAL A 51 -7.17 13.95 -6.82
N LYS A 52 -8.07 12.98 -6.61
CA LYS A 52 -7.75 11.55 -6.70
C LYS A 52 -7.34 11.19 -8.12
N SER A 53 -6.16 10.61 -8.28
CA SER A 53 -5.70 10.18 -9.60
C SER A 53 -4.74 9.00 -9.52
N SER A 54 -4.56 8.32 -10.64
CA SER A 54 -3.54 7.30 -10.82
C SER A 54 -2.75 7.62 -12.07
N VAL A 55 -1.44 7.66 -11.94
CA VAL A 55 -0.51 8.20 -12.94
C VAL A 55 0.70 7.30 -13.07
N ILE A 56 1.32 7.32 -14.24
CA ILE A 56 2.65 6.75 -14.45
C ILE A 56 3.65 7.89 -14.26
N ILE A 57 4.57 7.71 -13.32
CA ILE A 57 5.59 8.70 -12.96
C ILE A 57 6.97 8.19 -13.40
N ASP A 58 7.91 9.11 -13.62
CA ASP A 58 9.29 8.73 -13.90
C ASP A 58 9.92 8.05 -12.67
N LYS A 59 10.68 6.97 -12.86
CA LYS A 59 11.25 6.19 -11.74
C LYS A 59 12.25 6.99 -10.93
N GLU A 60 12.93 7.93 -11.57
CA GLU A 60 13.83 8.91 -10.99
C GLU A 60 13.10 9.83 -10.00
N GLN A 61 11.80 10.09 -10.22
CA GLN A 61 10.98 10.85 -9.27
C GLN A 61 10.66 10.04 -8.01
N VAL A 62 10.53 8.71 -8.11
CA VAL A 62 10.38 7.85 -6.93
C VAL A 62 11.66 7.88 -6.08
N ILE A 63 12.83 7.88 -6.71
CA ILE A 63 14.12 8.11 -6.01
C ILE A 63 14.16 9.50 -5.39
N ALA A 64 13.71 10.54 -6.12
CA ALA A 64 13.74 11.91 -5.61
C ALA A 64 12.79 12.14 -4.42
N TRP A 65 11.67 11.41 -4.37
CA TRP A 65 10.77 11.42 -3.21
C TRP A 65 11.32 10.64 -2.02
N ASP A 66 12.09 9.58 -2.27
CA ASP A 66 12.72 8.70 -1.28
C ASP A 66 11.81 8.36 -0.08
N PRO A 67 10.64 7.72 -0.31
CA PRO A 67 9.69 7.45 0.75
C PRO A 67 10.25 6.45 1.77
N GLU A 68 9.84 6.61 3.03
CA GLU A 68 10.20 5.67 4.10
C GLU A 68 9.47 4.33 3.96
N TYR A 69 8.22 4.37 3.46
CA TYR A 69 7.38 3.20 3.24
C TYR A 69 6.83 3.17 1.82
N ILE A 70 6.80 2.00 1.20
CA ILE A 70 6.14 1.77 -0.08
C ILE A 70 5.05 0.73 0.11
N PHE A 71 3.83 1.06 -0.30
CA PHE A 71 2.70 0.13 -0.30
C PHE A 71 2.31 -0.20 -1.74
N LEU A 72 2.48 -1.45 -2.12
CA LEU A 72 2.21 -1.97 -3.44
C LEU A 72 0.78 -2.50 -3.50
N ASP A 73 0.01 -2.05 -4.48
CA ASP A 73 -1.16 -2.81 -4.91
C ASP A 73 -0.70 -4.17 -5.44
N SER A 74 -1.18 -5.26 -4.80
CA SER A 74 -0.87 -6.66 -5.15
C SER A 74 -0.95 -6.96 -6.65
N GLY A 75 -1.86 -6.30 -7.38
CA GLY A 75 -2.02 -6.49 -8.83
C GLY A 75 -0.77 -6.14 -9.64
N GLY A 76 0.09 -5.24 -9.15
CA GLY A 76 1.33 -4.83 -9.81
C GLY A 76 2.62 -5.41 -9.20
N VAL A 77 2.55 -6.16 -8.10
CA VAL A 77 3.74 -6.68 -7.40
C VAL A 77 4.61 -7.56 -8.31
N ALA A 78 3.99 -8.39 -9.17
CA ALA A 78 4.73 -9.20 -10.12
C ALA A 78 5.60 -8.37 -11.09
N LEU A 79 5.11 -7.20 -11.52
CA LEU A 79 5.86 -6.27 -12.37
C LEU A 79 7.01 -5.61 -11.61
N VAL A 80 6.80 -5.26 -10.34
CA VAL A 80 7.87 -4.75 -9.46
C VAL A 80 8.98 -5.79 -9.28
N ARG A 81 8.61 -7.05 -9.00
CA ARG A 81 9.59 -8.15 -8.86
C ARG A 81 10.37 -8.40 -10.15
N GLN A 82 9.70 -8.38 -11.31
CA GLN A 82 10.37 -8.51 -12.60
C GLN A 82 11.35 -7.35 -12.82
N ASP A 83 10.90 -6.12 -12.57
CA ASP A 83 11.73 -4.94 -12.74
C ASP A 83 12.93 -4.93 -11.80
N TYR A 84 12.77 -5.38 -10.56
CA TYR A 84 13.87 -5.61 -9.62
C TYR A 84 14.89 -6.62 -10.16
N ALA A 85 14.42 -7.75 -10.71
CA ALA A 85 15.32 -8.77 -11.27
C ALA A 85 16.17 -8.23 -12.43
N GLU A 86 15.65 -7.27 -13.19
CA GLU A 86 16.36 -6.61 -14.30
C GLU A 86 17.24 -5.44 -13.82
N ARG A 87 16.83 -4.75 -12.75
CA ARG A 87 17.43 -3.49 -12.27
C ARG A 87 17.56 -3.43 -10.75
N PRO A 88 18.30 -4.35 -10.10
CA PRO A 88 18.41 -4.36 -8.63
C PRO A 88 19.06 -3.09 -8.08
N ASP A 89 20.01 -2.50 -8.83
CA ASP A 89 20.70 -1.26 -8.45
C ASP A 89 19.75 -0.06 -8.30
N TYR A 90 18.63 -0.04 -9.03
CA TYR A 90 17.62 1.01 -8.86
C TYR A 90 16.96 0.93 -7.49
N TYR A 91 16.56 -0.27 -7.07
CA TYR A 91 15.89 -0.49 -5.78
C TYR A 91 16.85 -0.27 -4.60
N ALA A 92 18.13 -0.60 -4.78
CA ALA A 92 19.17 -0.33 -3.79
C ALA A 92 19.34 1.18 -3.46
N LEU A 93 18.83 2.09 -4.29
CA LEU A 93 18.83 3.53 -4.02
C LEU A 93 17.66 3.99 -3.15
N LEU A 94 16.65 3.15 -2.92
CA LEU A 94 15.43 3.53 -2.19
C LEU A 94 15.58 3.23 -0.69
N LYS A 95 15.25 4.20 0.17
CA LYS A 95 15.24 4.01 1.62
C LYS A 95 14.33 2.85 2.04
N ALA A 96 13.09 2.82 1.56
CA ALA A 96 12.12 1.76 1.87
C ALA A 96 12.63 0.35 1.54
N TYR A 97 13.40 0.17 0.46
CA TYR A 97 14.00 -1.13 0.14
C TYR A 97 15.08 -1.53 1.15
N ASN A 98 16.01 -0.61 1.46
CA ASN A 98 17.11 -0.88 2.37
C ASN A 98 16.66 -1.13 3.81
N GLU A 99 15.52 -0.56 4.21
CA GLU A 99 14.96 -0.71 5.55
C GLU A 99 13.92 -1.85 5.66
N GLY A 100 13.57 -2.52 4.55
CA GLY A 100 12.56 -3.59 4.56
C GLY A 100 11.12 -3.08 4.72
N HIS A 101 10.86 -1.83 4.31
CA HIS A 101 9.56 -1.16 4.44
C HIS A 101 8.77 -1.15 3.12
N ILE A 102 8.81 -2.27 2.39
CA ILE A 102 7.97 -2.49 1.22
C ILE A 102 6.89 -3.49 1.60
N TYR A 103 5.63 -3.11 1.43
CA TYR A 103 4.48 -3.92 1.79
C TYR A 103 3.54 -4.05 0.60
N GLN A 104 2.69 -5.07 0.61
CA GLN A 104 1.57 -5.18 -0.32
C GLN A 104 0.23 -5.27 0.41
N TYR A 105 -0.82 -4.87 -0.29
CA TYR A 105 -2.21 -5.11 0.10
C TYR A 105 -3.05 -5.53 -1.12
N PRO A 106 -4.22 -6.17 -0.91
CA PRO A 106 -5.10 -6.55 -2.00
C PRO A 106 -5.61 -5.34 -2.79
N SER A 107 -5.71 -5.47 -4.11
CA SER A 107 -6.29 -4.43 -4.96
C SER A 107 -7.76 -4.23 -4.62
N SER A 108 -8.16 -3.02 -4.24
CA SER A 108 -9.56 -2.70 -3.98
C SER A 108 -10.34 -2.23 -5.22
N THR A 109 -9.69 -2.11 -6.37
CA THR A 109 -10.28 -1.54 -7.60
C THR A 109 -10.55 -2.57 -8.70
N ALA A 110 -10.41 -3.86 -8.39
CA ALA A 110 -10.77 -4.92 -9.30
C ALA A 110 -12.30 -4.96 -9.47
N TYR A 111 -12.78 -4.56 -10.65
CA TYR A 111 -14.21 -4.58 -10.99
C TYR A 111 -15.07 -3.67 -10.08
N TYR A 112 -14.75 -2.36 -10.08
CA TYR A 112 -15.29 -1.31 -9.20
C TYR A 112 -14.66 -1.30 -7.79
N ASP A 113 -15.21 -0.47 -6.90
CA ASP A 113 -14.70 -0.27 -5.54
C ASP A 113 -15.16 -1.41 -4.61
N ASN A 114 -14.20 -2.20 -4.14
CA ASN A 114 -14.38 -3.22 -3.12
C ASN A 114 -14.16 -2.56 -1.75
N MET A 115 -15.25 -2.13 -1.12
CA MET A 115 -15.20 -1.33 0.12
C MET A 115 -14.62 -2.10 1.30
N GLU A 116 -14.93 -3.39 1.38
CA GLU A 116 -14.42 -4.32 2.40
C GLU A 116 -12.90 -4.44 2.34
N ILE A 117 -12.33 -4.58 1.12
CA ILE A 117 -10.89 -4.57 0.91
C ILE A 117 -10.32 -3.21 1.31
N SER A 118 -10.94 -2.11 0.85
CA SER A 118 -10.45 -0.75 1.17
C SER A 118 -10.41 -0.49 2.68
N LEU A 119 -11.43 -0.92 3.43
CA LEU A 119 -11.47 -0.78 4.88
C LEU A 119 -10.38 -1.61 5.57
N ALA A 120 -10.19 -2.87 5.16
CA ALA A 120 -9.13 -3.72 5.69
C ALA A 120 -7.73 -3.16 5.36
N ASN A 121 -7.54 -2.61 4.15
CA ASN A 121 -6.30 -1.92 3.74
C ASN A 121 -5.99 -0.74 4.66
N CYS A 122 -7.00 0.04 5.09
CA CYS A 122 -6.79 1.13 6.06
C CYS A 122 -6.27 0.63 7.40
N TYR A 123 -6.80 -0.49 7.93
CA TYR A 123 -6.28 -1.04 9.19
C TYR A 123 -4.85 -1.57 9.04
N PHE A 124 -4.56 -2.23 7.92
CA PHE A 124 -3.20 -2.71 7.65
C PHE A 124 -2.20 -1.55 7.51
N VAL A 125 -2.44 -0.60 6.61
CA VAL A 125 -1.52 0.55 6.41
C VAL A 125 -1.39 1.36 7.70
N GLY A 126 -2.49 1.61 8.40
CA GLY A 126 -2.47 2.31 9.67
C GLY A 126 -1.63 1.60 10.73
N SER A 127 -1.70 0.27 10.81
CA SER A 127 -0.91 -0.53 11.74
C SER A 127 0.59 -0.53 11.43
N VAL A 128 0.95 -0.50 10.14
CA VAL A 128 2.34 -0.45 9.69
C VAL A 128 2.95 0.92 9.97
N LEU A 129 2.24 2.00 9.62
CA LEU A 129 2.74 3.37 9.78
C LEU A 129 2.71 3.86 11.24
N TYR A 130 1.74 3.39 12.02
CA TYR A 130 1.48 3.88 13.37
C TYR A 130 1.30 2.73 14.39
N PRO A 131 2.31 1.87 14.58
CA PRO A 131 2.17 0.65 15.37
C PRO A 131 1.72 0.91 16.82
N GLU A 132 2.17 2.00 17.45
CA GLU A 132 1.74 2.36 18.80
C GLU A 132 0.25 2.73 18.89
N ALA A 133 -0.24 3.50 17.91
CA ALA A 133 -1.64 3.90 17.85
C ALA A 133 -2.59 2.73 17.53
N PHE A 134 -2.06 1.68 16.89
CA PHE A 134 -2.78 0.47 16.52
C PHE A 134 -2.48 -0.73 17.43
N ALA A 135 -1.70 -0.57 18.51
CA ALA A 135 -1.25 -1.67 19.37
C ALA A 135 -2.39 -2.49 20.01
N GLY A 136 -3.60 -1.92 20.12
CA GLY A 136 -4.79 -2.62 20.61
C GLY A 136 -5.62 -3.32 19.52
N ILE A 137 -5.15 -3.34 18.27
CA ILE A 137 -5.87 -3.88 17.11
C ILE A 137 -5.09 -5.08 16.56
N ASP A 138 -5.74 -6.23 16.60
CA ASP A 138 -5.37 -7.37 15.78
C ASP A 138 -5.88 -7.14 14.35
N VAL A 139 -4.95 -6.86 13.43
CA VAL A 139 -5.26 -6.47 12.05
C VAL A 139 -5.89 -7.62 11.26
N GLU A 140 -5.42 -8.85 11.46
CA GLU A 140 -5.98 -10.03 10.80
C GLU A 140 -7.39 -10.30 11.30
N ALA A 141 -7.60 -10.27 12.62
CA ALA A 141 -8.93 -10.44 13.20
C ALA A 141 -9.88 -9.32 12.74
N LYS A 142 -9.39 -8.07 12.64
CA LYS A 142 -10.18 -6.94 12.16
C LYS A 142 -10.53 -7.07 10.68
N ALA A 143 -9.60 -7.50 9.84
CA ALA A 143 -9.87 -7.76 8.42
C ALA A 143 -10.90 -8.89 8.25
N ASN A 144 -10.77 -9.99 9.00
CA ASN A 144 -11.75 -11.07 9.00
C ASN A 144 -13.15 -10.61 9.47
N GLU A 145 -13.23 -9.76 10.49
CA GLU A 145 -14.50 -9.15 10.92
C GLU A 145 -15.17 -8.35 9.78
N ILE A 146 -14.38 -7.55 9.05
CA ILE A 146 -14.86 -6.77 7.91
C ILE A 146 -15.34 -7.70 6.78
N PHE A 147 -14.53 -8.66 6.35
CA PHE A 147 -14.91 -9.57 5.27
C PHE A 147 -16.13 -10.42 5.63
N LYS A 148 -16.23 -10.88 6.88
CA LYS A 148 -17.42 -11.60 7.36
C LYS A 148 -18.67 -10.72 7.30
N PHE A 149 -18.58 -9.45 7.67
CA PHE A 149 -19.71 -8.53 7.62
C PHE A 149 -20.20 -8.27 6.19
N PHE A 150 -19.28 -8.01 5.25
CA PHE A 150 -19.63 -7.65 3.87
C PHE A 150 -19.93 -8.87 2.98
N LEU A 151 -19.18 -9.96 3.13
CA LEU A 151 -19.18 -11.10 2.22
C LEU A 151 -19.82 -12.36 2.84
N GLY A 152 -20.01 -12.41 4.16
CA GLY A 152 -20.41 -13.62 4.87
C GLY A 152 -19.33 -14.72 4.86
N ALA A 153 -18.10 -14.39 4.48
CA ALA A 153 -16.97 -15.32 4.41
C ALA A 153 -16.25 -15.37 5.76
N GLU A 154 -16.07 -16.57 6.32
CA GLU A 154 -15.39 -16.77 7.60
C GLU A 154 -13.85 -16.69 7.48
N ASP A 155 -13.30 -16.96 6.29
CA ASP A 155 -11.85 -17.03 6.06
C ASP A 155 -11.52 -16.51 4.65
N TYR A 156 -11.77 -15.22 4.43
CA TYR A 156 -11.47 -14.57 3.15
C TYR A 156 -9.98 -14.23 3.00
N LEU A 157 -9.25 -14.08 4.11
CA LEU A 157 -7.80 -13.85 4.09
C LEU A 157 -7.06 -15.02 3.41
N SER A 158 -7.43 -16.27 3.70
CA SER A 158 -6.85 -17.44 3.02
C SER A 158 -7.10 -17.43 1.50
N VAL A 159 -8.23 -16.87 1.04
CA VAL A 159 -8.50 -16.71 -0.40
C VAL A 159 -7.52 -15.70 -1.00
N LEU A 160 -7.32 -14.56 -0.35
CA LEU A 160 -6.37 -13.53 -0.78
C LEU A 160 -4.92 -14.06 -0.81
N GLU A 161 -4.53 -14.82 0.21
CA GLU A 161 -3.23 -15.49 0.26
C GLU A 161 -3.03 -16.50 -0.88
N SER A 162 -4.07 -17.29 -1.20
CA SER A 162 -3.98 -18.30 -2.27
C SER A 162 -3.73 -17.72 -3.67
N ILE A 163 -3.94 -16.42 -3.84
CA ILE A 163 -3.73 -15.66 -5.07
C ILE A 163 -2.63 -14.60 -4.94
N ASP A 164 -1.76 -14.71 -3.92
CA ASP A 164 -0.64 -13.80 -3.66
C ASP A 164 -1.06 -12.32 -3.49
N SER A 165 -2.29 -12.10 -2.99
CA SER A 165 -2.87 -10.77 -2.76
C SER A 165 -3.06 -10.48 -1.28
N GLY A 166 -2.39 -11.22 -0.39
CA GLY A 166 -2.47 -11.05 1.05
C GLY A 166 -1.85 -9.73 1.54
N TYR A 167 -2.03 -9.47 2.83
CA TYR A 167 -1.41 -8.36 3.55
C TYR A 167 -0.05 -8.79 4.09
N CYS A 168 1.04 -8.33 3.49
CA CYS A 168 2.37 -8.78 3.90
C CYS A 168 3.48 -7.82 3.48
N GLU A 169 4.66 -8.00 4.08
CA GLU A 169 5.92 -7.44 3.60
C GLU A 169 6.32 -8.08 2.27
N VAL A 170 6.87 -7.30 1.35
CA VAL A 170 7.36 -7.73 0.05
C VAL A 170 8.89 -7.72 0.04
N VAL A 171 9.48 -8.91 0.08
CA VAL A 171 10.91 -9.10 -0.12
C VAL A 171 11.21 -9.28 -1.60
N LEU A 172 11.96 -8.33 -2.19
CA LEU A 172 12.28 -8.31 -3.62
C LEU A 172 13.52 -9.16 -3.97
N GLY A 173 14.42 -9.44 -3.02
CA GLY A 173 15.61 -10.28 -3.21
C GLY A 173 16.26 -10.68 -1.88
#